data_AF-A0ABD4SWD9-F1
#
_entry.id   AF-A0ABD4SWD9-F1
#
_cell.length_a   1.000
_cell.length_b   1.000
_cell.length_c   1.000
_cell.angle_alpha   90.00
_cell.angle_beta   90.00
_cell.angle_gamma   90.00
#
_symmetry.space_group_name_H-M   'P 1'
#
loop_
_entity.id
_entity.type
_entity.pdbx_description
1 polymer ?
#
loop_
_entity_poly.entity_id
_entity_poly.type
_entity_poly.pdbx_seq_one_letter_code
_entity_poly.pdbx_strand_id
1 'polypeptide(L)'
;MNKHDTEYMDELPALPDQCGTPALELEREIDPTRRTELAATEGQGINMERERPPTQKITDEERRRRQTACDYGRASVGLSGFKLSQADEEHAARFITGEIDLAEFVKLRLR
;
A
#
# COMPACT_ATOMS: atom_id res chain seq x y z
N MET A 1 -40.03 42.27 -27.16
CA MET A 1 -38.94 42.75 -28.03
C MET A 1 -37.86 43.36 -27.15
N ASN A 2 -36.75 42.65 -26.96
CA ASN A 2 -35.36 43.13 -26.85
C ASN A 2 -34.53 41.85 -26.60
N LYS A 3 -34.05 41.21 -27.66
CA LYS A 3 -32.84 41.56 -28.44
C LYS A 3 -31.62 41.60 -27.54
N HIS A 4 -30.97 40.46 -27.36
CA HIS A 4 -29.66 40.17 -27.94
C HIS A 4 -29.19 38.84 -27.36
N ASP A 5 -29.46 37.79 -28.13
CA ASP A 5 -28.69 36.57 -28.11
C ASP A 5 -27.21 36.87 -28.40
N THR A 6 -26.37 35.89 -28.06
CA THR A 6 -25.07 35.63 -28.69
C THR A 6 -23.94 36.63 -28.41
N GLU A 7 -23.44 36.61 -27.18
CA GLU A 7 -21.99 36.66 -26.95
C GLU A 7 -21.62 35.32 -26.32
N TYR A 8 -21.36 34.32 -27.18
CA TYR A 8 -20.01 33.97 -27.60
C TYR A 8 -19.22 33.55 -26.36
N MET A 9 -19.26 32.24 -26.12
CA MET A 9 -18.46 31.51 -25.14
C MET A 9 -16.98 31.62 -25.56
N ASP A 10 -16.41 32.82 -25.46
CA ASP A 10 -14.99 33.03 -25.62
C ASP A 10 -14.30 32.56 -24.35
N GLU A 11 -13.55 31.47 -24.54
CA GLU A 11 -12.49 30.97 -23.67
C GLU A 11 -12.95 30.46 -22.30
N LEU A 12 -13.67 29.32 -22.32
CA LEU A 12 -13.57 28.38 -21.19
C LEU A 12 -12.10 27.94 -21.07
N PRO A 13 -11.40 28.22 -19.96
CA PRO A 13 -10.03 27.75 -19.78
C PRO A 13 -10.07 26.22 -19.85
N ALA A 14 -9.22 25.64 -20.71
CA ALA A 14 -9.07 24.20 -20.82
C ALA A 14 -8.82 23.64 -19.41
N LEU A 15 -9.80 22.90 -18.89
CA LEU A 15 -9.67 22.23 -17.61
C LEU A 15 -8.46 21.28 -17.73
N PRO A 16 -7.47 21.36 -16.83
CA PRO A 16 -6.38 20.41 -16.84
C PRO A 16 -6.97 19.02 -16.64
N ASP A 17 -6.46 18.04 -17.38
CA ASP A 17 -6.70 16.66 -17.01
C ASP A 17 -6.22 16.44 -15.56
N GLN A 18 -6.77 15.44 -14.89
CA GLN A 18 -6.52 15.21 -13.46
C GLN A 18 -5.03 14.85 -13.15
N CYS A 19 -4.16 14.87 -14.16
CA CYS A 19 -2.72 14.69 -14.04
C CYS A 19 -1.88 15.84 -14.66
N GLY A 20 -2.40 17.06 -14.78
CA GLY A 20 -1.61 18.30 -14.85
C GLY A 20 -0.34 18.29 -15.72
N THR A 21 -0.33 17.60 -16.86
CA THR A 21 0.83 17.61 -17.78
C THR A 21 0.35 17.87 -19.20
N PRO A 22 0.78 18.95 -19.86
CA PRO A 22 0.44 19.19 -21.25
C PRO A 22 1.08 18.09 -22.13
N ALA A 23 0.27 17.53 -23.03
CA ALA A 23 0.55 16.36 -23.87
C ALA A 23 1.66 16.53 -24.93
N LEU A 24 2.64 17.41 -24.71
CA LEU A 24 3.70 17.75 -25.68
C LEU A 24 5.14 17.45 -25.20
N GLU A 25 5.33 16.67 -24.14
CA GLU A 25 6.66 16.22 -23.68
C GLU A 25 6.88 14.69 -23.77
N LEU A 26 6.21 13.99 -24.70
CA LEU A 26 6.36 12.54 -24.83
C LEU A 26 7.45 12.08 -25.82
N GLU A 27 8.23 12.99 -26.40
CA GLU A 27 9.28 12.59 -27.37
C GLU A 27 10.66 13.13 -26.99
N ARG A 28 11.17 12.70 -25.83
CA ARG A 28 12.62 12.62 -25.59
C ARG A 28 13.07 11.16 -25.73
N GLU A 29 13.23 10.77 -26.99
CA GLU A 29 14.29 9.90 -27.50
C GLU A 29 14.77 8.79 -26.54
N ILE A 30 14.08 7.65 -26.58
CA ILE A 30 14.60 6.40 -26.01
C ILE A 30 15.63 5.86 -27.01
N ASP A 31 16.88 6.28 -26.86
CA ASP A 31 18.01 5.67 -27.55
C ASP A 31 18.00 4.14 -27.32
N PRO A 32 17.82 3.32 -28.38
CA PRO A 32 17.70 1.87 -28.26
C PRO A 32 18.98 1.18 -27.76
N THR A 33 20.11 1.89 -27.71
CA THR A 33 21.42 1.34 -27.37
C THR A 33 21.63 1.15 -25.86
N ARG A 34 20.83 1.82 -25.01
CA ARG A 34 20.91 1.65 -23.54
C ARG A 34 20.39 0.29 -23.03
N ARG A 35 19.72 -0.49 -23.87
CA ARG A 35 19.15 -1.79 -23.47
C ARG A 35 20.20 -2.88 -23.28
N THR A 36 21.44 -2.65 -23.70
CA THR A 36 22.49 -3.67 -23.71
C THR A 36 23.42 -3.63 -22.49
N GLU A 37 23.34 -2.62 -21.62
CA GLU A 37 24.20 -2.51 -20.43
C GLU A 37 23.49 -2.86 -19.11
N LEU A 38 22.17 -3.05 -19.11
CA LEU A 38 21.42 -3.47 -17.92
C LEU A 38 21.26 -4.99 -17.75
N ALA A 39 21.90 -5.80 -18.60
CA ALA A 39 21.85 -7.26 -18.48
C ALA A 39 22.92 -7.85 -17.54
N ALA A 40 23.75 -7.01 -16.89
CA ALA A 40 24.89 -7.46 -16.08
C ALA A 40 24.67 -7.41 -14.55
N THR A 41 23.50 -7.02 -14.06
CA THR A 41 23.19 -7.04 -12.60
C THR A 41 21.86 -7.72 -12.27
N GLU A 42 21.34 -8.56 -13.16
CA GLU A 42 20.17 -9.39 -12.90
C GLU A 42 20.62 -10.79 -12.46
N GLY A 43 21.18 -10.85 -11.27
CA GLY A 43 21.77 -12.08 -10.77
C GLY A 43 22.00 -12.08 -9.28
N GLN A 44 21.03 -11.57 -8.49
CA GLN A 44 20.95 -11.80 -7.03
C GLN A 44 19.66 -11.20 -6.45
N GLY A 45 18.51 -11.70 -6.94
CA GLY A 45 17.30 -11.68 -6.12
C GLY A 45 17.52 -12.63 -4.96
N ILE A 46 17.90 -12.09 -3.81
CA ILE A 46 18.10 -12.82 -2.56
C ILE A 46 16.82 -13.60 -2.20
N ASN A 47 16.75 -14.88 -2.58
CA ASN A 47 16.00 -15.87 -1.83
C ASN A 47 16.69 -16.06 -0.48
N MET A 48 16.58 -15.06 0.38
CA MET A 48 16.91 -15.19 1.79
C MET A 48 15.65 -15.77 2.44
N GLU A 49 15.43 -17.07 2.25
CA GLU A 49 14.89 -17.87 3.34
C GLU A 49 15.89 -17.69 4.49
N ARG A 50 15.71 -16.61 5.25
CA ARG A 50 16.47 -16.35 6.45
C ARG A 50 16.09 -17.49 7.38
N GLU A 51 16.96 -18.48 7.50
CA GLU A 51 16.93 -19.40 8.63
C GLU A 51 16.78 -18.54 9.89
N ARG A 52 15.60 -18.66 10.51
CA ARG A 52 15.12 -17.69 11.50
C ARG A 52 15.93 -17.88 12.78
N PRO A 53 16.73 -16.89 13.24
CA PRO A 53 17.35 -16.99 14.56
C PRO A 53 16.25 -17.10 15.62
N PRO A 54 16.50 -17.82 16.73
CA PRO A 54 15.50 -18.10 17.74
C PRO A 54 14.89 -16.79 18.25
N THR A 55 13.56 -16.73 18.21
CA THR A 55 12.66 -15.68 18.74
C THR A 55 13.39 -14.49 19.35
N GLN A 56 13.88 -13.57 18.52
CA GLN A 56 14.32 -12.28 19.05
C GLN A 56 13.10 -11.64 19.68
N LYS A 57 13.14 -11.47 21.00
CA LYS A 57 12.06 -10.81 21.75
C LYS A 57 11.84 -9.45 21.10
N ILE A 58 10.63 -9.20 20.61
CA ILE A 58 10.27 -7.90 20.05
C ILE A 58 10.43 -6.82 21.13
N THR A 59 10.81 -5.62 20.70
CA THR A 59 10.94 -4.47 21.62
C THR A 59 9.57 -4.04 22.14
N ASP A 60 9.55 -3.34 23.27
CA ASP A 60 8.30 -2.78 23.81
C ASP A 60 7.67 -1.75 22.86
N GLU A 61 8.50 -1.03 22.11
CA GLU A 61 8.03 -0.14 21.06
C GLU A 61 7.28 -0.91 19.96
N GLU A 62 7.85 -2.01 19.48
CA GLU A 62 7.22 -2.86 18.48
C GLU A 62 5.94 -3.51 19.01
N ARG A 63 5.95 -4.03 20.25
CA ARG A 63 4.75 -4.55 20.92
C ARG A 63 3.64 -3.51 20.95
N ARG A 64 3.96 -2.27 21.32
CA ARG A 64 3.00 -1.15 21.35
C ARG A 64 2.49 -0.80 19.95
N ARG A 65 3.35 -0.78 18.93
CA ARG A 65 2.93 -0.57 17.53
C ARG A 65 1.94 -1.64 17.09
N ARG A 66 2.22 -2.92 17.37
CA ARG A 66 1.31 -4.04 17.06
C ARG A 66 0.00 -3.94 17.83
N GLN A 67 0.04 -3.60 19.12
CA GLN A 67 -1.15 -3.40 19.95
C GLN A 67 -2.07 -2.33 19.33
N THR A 68 -1.53 -1.16 19.00
CA THR A 68 -2.29 -0.07 18.36
C THR A 68 -2.93 -0.51 17.04
N ALA A 69 -2.20 -1.26 16.21
CA ALA A 69 -2.73 -1.78 14.95
C ALA A 69 -3.90 -2.76 15.15
N CYS A 70 -3.76 -3.69 16.11
CA CYS A 70 -4.83 -4.62 16.46
C CYS A 70 -6.05 -3.91 17.05
N ASP A 71 -5.84 -2.90 17.90
CA ASP A 71 -6.94 -2.11 18.49
C ASP A 71 -7.70 -1.31 17.43
N TYR A 72 -6.98 -0.74 16.46
CA TYR A 72 -7.61 -0.12 15.30
C TYR A 72 -8.46 -1.13 14.51
N GLY A 73 -7.92 -2.31 14.21
CA GLY A 73 -8.67 -3.37 13.52
C GLY A 73 -9.93 -3.81 14.27
N ARG A 74 -9.84 -3.98 15.61
CA ARG A 74 -11.00 -4.25 16.47
C ARG A 74 -12.06 -3.18 16.37
N ALA A 75 -11.65 -1.90 16.45
CA ALA A 75 -12.57 -0.77 16.34
C ALA A 75 -13.26 -0.73 14.97
N SER A 76 -12.52 -0.94 13.87
CA SER A 76 -13.07 -0.98 12.52
C SER A 76 -14.13 -2.09 12.35
N VAL A 77 -13.85 -3.29 12.86
CA VAL A 77 -14.79 -4.42 12.83
C VAL A 77 -16.03 -4.13 13.68
N GLY A 78 -15.83 -3.57 14.88
CA GLY A 78 -16.92 -3.19 15.79
C GLY A 78 -17.83 -2.09 15.23
N LEU A 79 -17.28 -1.08 14.55
CA LEU A 79 -18.05 -0.05 13.86
C LEU A 79 -18.89 -0.61 12.70
N SER A 80 -18.48 -1.75 12.15
CA SER A 80 -19.22 -2.47 11.11
C SER A 80 -20.29 -3.41 11.68
N GLY A 81 -20.48 -3.45 13.01
CA GLY A 81 -21.45 -4.30 13.70
C GLY A 81 -21.03 -5.77 13.85
N PHE A 82 -19.80 -6.11 13.48
CA PHE A 82 -19.26 -7.46 13.62
C PHE A 82 -18.50 -7.62 14.95
N LYS A 83 -18.30 -8.87 15.35
CA LYS A 83 -17.47 -9.24 16.49
C LYS A 83 -16.40 -10.20 16.03
N LEU A 84 -15.17 -9.95 16.44
CA LEU A 84 -14.09 -10.93 16.27
C LEU A 84 -14.40 -12.17 17.11
N SER A 85 -14.07 -13.33 16.56
CA SER A 85 -14.13 -14.57 17.32
C SER A 85 -12.96 -14.65 18.31
N GLN A 86 -13.09 -15.50 19.33
CA GLN A 86 -12.00 -15.80 20.25
C GLN A 86 -10.71 -16.26 19.53
N ALA A 87 -10.81 -17.10 18.50
CA ALA A 87 -9.65 -17.58 17.74
C ALA A 87 -8.93 -16.49 16.92
N ASP A 88 -9.55 -15.35 16.63
CA ASP A 88 -8.85 -14.17 16.07
C ASP A 88 -8.16 -13.37 17.17
N GLU A 89 -8.83 -13.20 18.30
CA GLU A 89 -8.26 -12.47 19.44
C GLU A 89 -7.00 -13.14 19.98
N GLU A 90 -7.01 -14.46 20.09
CA GLU A 90 -5.84 -15.26 20.47
C GLU A 90 -4.71 -15.13 19.43
N HIS A 91 -5.03 -15.16 18.13
CA HIS A 91 -4.03 -14.99 17.07
C HIS A 91 -3.41 -13.59 17.07
N ALA A 92 -4.22 -12.56 17.32
CA ALA A 92 -3.75 -11.20 17.51
C ALA A 92 -2.85 -11.06 18.74
N ALA A 93 -3.18 -11.71 19.86
CA ALA A 93 -2.34 -11.71 21.06
C ALA A 93 -0.95 -12.33 20.82
N ARG A 94 -0.89 -13.43 20.06
CA ARG A 94 0.38 -14.06 19.63
C ARG A 94 1.21 -13.11 18.77
N PHE A 95 0.57 -12.36 17.87
CA PHE A 95 1.27 -11.36 17.06
C PHE A 95 1.78 -10.19 17.91
N ILE A 96 0.94 -9.62 18.79
CA ILE A 96 1.31 -8.51 19.68
C ILE A 96 2.46 -8.91 20.60
N THR A 97 2.48 -10.16 21.08
CA THR A 97 3.54 -10.63 21.99
C THR A 97 4.85 -10.97 21.29
N GLY A 98 4.83 -11.09 19.96
CA GLY A 98 5.97 -11.47 19.15
C GLY A 98 6.17 -12.98 19.04
N GLU A 99 5.18 -13.78 19.45
CA GLU A 99 5.21 -15.24 19.26
C GLU A 99 5.12 -15.62 17.78
N ILE A 100 4.34 -14.85 17.00
CA ILE A 100 4.25 -14.97 15.54
C ILE A 100 4.67 -13.66 14.87
N ASP A 101 5.17 -13.78 13.64
CA ASP A 101 5.53 -12.63 12.81
C ASP A 101 4.35 -12.14 11.96
N LEU A 102 4.58 -11.09 11.17
CA LEU A 102 3.54 -10.52 10.32
C LEU A 102 3.07 -11.50 9.24
N ALA A 103 3.99 -12.29 8.66
CA ALA A 103 3.67 -13.22 7.59
C ALA A 103 2.73 -14.33 8.08
N GLU A 104 2.97 -14.85 9.29
CA GLU A 104 2.07 -15.81 9.93
C GLU A 104 0.77 -15.15 10.42
N PHE A 105 0.82 -13.90 10.86
CA PHE A 105 -0.36 -13.15 11.30
C PHE A 105 -1.38 -12.94 10.18
N VAL A 106 -0.94 -12.56 8.97
CA VAL A 106 -1.82 -12.25 7.82
C VAL A 106 -2.19 -13.46 6.98
N LYS A 107 -1.63 -14.65 7.27
CA LYS A 107 -1.94 -15.87 6.54
C LYS A 107 -3.44 -16.17 6.65
N LEU A 108 -4.09 -16.39 5.51
CA LEU A 108 -5.50 -16.80 5.47
C LEU A 108 -5.67 -18.09 6.30
N ARG A 109 -6.55 -18.02 7.30
CA ARG A 109 -6.96 -19.16 8.12
C ARG A 109 -8.38 -19.52 7.71
N LEU A 110 -8.51 -20.61 6.96
CA LEU A 110 -9.82 -21.21 6.71
C LEU A 110 -10.38 -21.67 8.05
N ARG A 111 -11.63 -21.34 8.31
CA ARG A 111 -12.37 -21.71 9.52
C ARG A 111 -13.49 -22.67 9.16
#